data_AF-A0A1D2A8I5-F1
#
_entry.id   AF-A0A1D2A8I5-F1
#
_cell.length_a   1.000
_cell.length_b   1.000
_cell.length_c   1.000
_cell.angle_alpha   90.00
_cell.angle_beta   90.00
_cell.angle_gamma   90.00
#
_symmetry.space_group_name_H-M   'P 1'
#
loop_
_entity.id
_entity.type
_entity.pdbx_description
1 polymer ?
#
loop_
_entity_poly.entity_id
_entity_poly.type
_entity_poly.pdbx_seq_one_letter_code
_entity_poly.pdbx_strand_id
1 'polypeptide(L)'
;MGKKRAAKDRAYLTATEWKEEWGGHKAGPRGVPFKSLPFHCCAISFQPFEDAVCTADGTVFDIVHAVPYIQKFHKHPVTGEPLELKDLIRLHWHKNTDGEYACPTLGKVFTPHTHIVAIRTSGNVYCHEAVQELNLKTKNLRDLLTDEPFTRKDIIQIQDPLNLSGKNLAEFDHVKKELTVESAEERAAREAQPMNGIRAVDEDTQRVLSSLNTKEAELVFEAGGGGRKAEAERLLAKALQAATGKGDASNTAVPTQPGGTDPRLRSAPRAELNVSFRPGASTWNTDEPAPSAPSTSGQAGQAPAFDASAGRPLPKPYSAKFVVGHSTTGAASRAFTSTAMTPVTRNERTMELIELKPTKKGYMRLHTSLGDLNLELHADLAPKTCENFFALLEGGYYTGTAFHRSIKNFMIQGGDPTGTGKGGESVFGGKFKDELTSALLHSGRGVLSMANSGPGTNGSQFFILYKSAHHLDYKHTVFGRVVGGFETLTLMEKVPVDDEDRPLQPITITGASVFVNPYKELLEEEAKAAAAKSATEAKEAARETESAAPIQPFFALPSADDGEGGVGKYLTAPAGPARGGGTAAPKKQKTGGGFANFDGW
;
A
#
# COMPACT_ATOMS: atom_id res chain seq x y z
N MET A 1 19.86 -62.54 -26.30
CA MET A 1 19.45 -61.94 -27.60
C MET A 1 18.80 -60.60 -27.33
N GLY A 2 19.25 -59.54 -28.02
CA GLY A 2 18.73 -58.18 -27.86
C GLY A 2 19.72 -57.13 -28.35
N LYS A 3 20.25 -57.33 -29.56
CA LYS A 3 21.11 -56.38 -30.28
C LYS A 3 20.32 -55.08 -30.50
N LYS A 4 20.66 -54.00 -29.78
CA LYS A 4 20.47 -52.57 -30.13
C LYS A 4 20.76 -51.69 -28.90
N ARG A 5 22.03 -51.53 -28.53
CA ARG A 5 22.46 -50.51 -27.55
C ARG A 5 23.63 -49.64 -28.04
N ALA A 6 23.93 -49.66 -29.33
CA ALA A 6 25.05 -48.92 -29.91
C ALA A 6 24.64 -48.20 -31.21
N ALA A 7 23.56 -47.42 -31.19
CA ALA A 7 23.09 -46.71 -32.39
C ALA A 7 22.41 -45.35 -32.14
N LYS A 8 22.60 -44.71 -30.98
CA LYS A 8 22.03 -43.36 -30.75
C LYS A 8 22.97 -42.37 -30.06
N ASP A 9 24.28 -42.52 -30.23
CA ASP A 9 25.17 -41.37 -30.11
C ASP A 9 25.24 -40.66 -31.47
N ARG A 10 24.10 -40.11 -31.91
CA ARG A 10 24.10 -39.15 -33.02
C ARG A 10 24.38 -37.80 -32.40
N ALA A 11 25.40 -37.08 -32.87
CA ALA A 11 25.77 -35.74 -32.40
C ALA A 11 24.74 -34.65 -32.78
N TYR A 12 23.54 -35.03 -33.22
CA TYR A 12 22.43 -34.14 -33.50
C TYR A 12 21.13 -34.79 -33.07
N LEU A 13 20.24 -33.97 -32.51
CA LEU A 13 18.90 -34.39 -32.12
C LEU A 13 17.93 -34.19 -33.29
N THR A 14 16.99 -35.13 -33.51
CA THR A 14 15.94 -34.92 -34.52
C THR A 14 14.87 -33.96 -34.01
N ALA A 15 14.18 -33.26 -34.91
CA ALA A 15 13.15 -32.28 -34.53
C ALA A 15 12.02 -32.91 -33.68
N THR A 16 11.68 -34.17 -33.93
CA THR A 16 10.71 -34.94 -33.14
C THR A 16 11.26 -35.33 -31.76
N GLU A 17 12.51 -35.78 -31.66
CA GLU A 17 13.14 -36.13 -30.36
C GLU A 17 13.42 -34.88 -29.51
N TRP A 18 13.72 -33.74 -30.15
CA TRP A 18 13.79 -32.43 -29.47
C TRP A 18 12.41 -32.06 -28.93
N LYS A 19 11.34 -32.21 -29.73
CA LYS A 19 9.98 -31.84 -29.32
C LYS A 19 9.41 -32.70 -28.18
N GLU A 20 9.68 -34.01 -28.17
CA GLU A 20 9.02 -34.96 -27.25
C GLU A 20 9.88 -35.41 -26.06
N GLU A 21 11.20 -35.62 -26.22
CA GLU A 21 12.01 -36.24 -25.16
C GLU A 21 13.00 -35.28 -24.47
N TRP A 22 13.60 -34.30 -25.17
CA TRP A 22 14.77 -33.57 -24.64
C TRP A 22 14.77 -32.04 -24.77
N GLY A 23 13.80 -31.39 -25.44
CA GLY A 23 13.92 -29.97 -25.78
C GLY A 23 12.63 -29.20 -26.11
N GLY A 24 12.06 -28.56 -25.08
CA GLY A 24 11.61 -27.18 -25.22
C GLY A 24 10.36 -26.87 -26.05
N HIS A 25 9.55 -27.85 -26.46
CA HIS A 25 8.16 -27.51 -26.80
C HIS A 25 7.37 -27.29 -25.52
N LYS A 26 7.47 -26.07 -25.00
CA LYS A 26 6.50 -25.57 -24.05
C LYS A 26 5.16 -25.61 -24.80
N ALA A 27 4.21 -26.43 -24.34
CA ALA A 27 2.82 -26.06 -24.55
C ALA A 27 2.73 -24.58 -24.19
N GLY A 28 2.21 -23.74 -25.11
CA GLY A 28 2.10 -22.30 -24.90
C GLY A 28 1.59 -22.01 -23.48
N PRO A 29 1.98 -20.88 -22.87
CA PRO A 29 1.80 -20.62 -21.45
C PRO A 29 0.46 -21.19 -21.03
N ARG A 30 0.46 -22.21 -20.16
CA ARG A 30 -0.78 -22.77 -19.60
C ARG A 30 -1.55 -21.54 -19.17
N GLY A 31 -2.67 -21.28 -19.87
CA GLY A 31 -3.33 -19.99 -19.85
C GLY A 31 -3.48 -19.54 -18.41
N VAL A 32 -3.35 -18.24 -18.17
CA VAL A 32 -3.66 -17.66 -16.85
C VAL A 32 -4.93 -18.33 -16.33
N PRO A 33 -4.96 -18.74 -15.04
CA PRO A 33 -6.11 -19.46 -14.50
C PRO A 33 -7.37 -18.70 -14.91
N PHE A 34 -8.30 -19.40 -15.55
CA PHE A 34 -9.51 -18.80 -16.12
C PHE A 34 -10.14 -17.90 -15.05
N LYS A 35 -10.05 -16.58 -15.28
CA LYS A 35 -10.54 -15.58 -14.35
C LYS A 35 -11.65 -14.86 -15.08
N SER A 36 -12.88 -15.14 -14.64
CA SER A 36 -14.07 -14.50 -15.19
C SER A 36 -14.26 -13.15 -14.52
N LEU A 37 -14.53 -12.12 -15.32
CA LEU A 37 -14.91 -10.81 -14.80
C LEU A 37 -16.27 -10.90 -14.08
N PRO A 38 -16.38 -10.47 -12.80
CA PRO A 38 -17.67 -10.39 -12.12
C PRO A 38 -18.67 -9.49 -12.88
N PHE A 39 -19.96 -9.81 -12.81
CA PHE A 39 -20.99 -9.08 -13.57
C PHE A 39 -21.17 -7.62 -13.17
N HIS A 40 -20.75 -7.24 -11.97
CA HIS A 40 -20.85 -5.89 -11.43
C HIS A 40 -19.61 -5.03 -11.69
N CYS A 41 -18.61 -5.55 -12.41
CA CYS A 41 -17.37 -4.84 -12.72
C CYS A 41 -17.34 -4.31 -14.16
N CYS A 42 -16.69 -3.17 -14.34
CA CYS A 42 -16.39 -2.58 -15.65
C CYS A 42 -15.28 -3.37 -16.35
N ALA A 43 -15.46 -3.67 -17.65
CA ALA A 43 -14.47 -4.42 -18.42
C ALA A 43 -13.20 -3.62 -18.81
N ILE A 44 -13.15 -2.30 -18.58
CA ILE A 44 -11.95 -1.46 -18.81
C ILE A 44 -11.17 -1.26 -17.51
N SER A 45 -11.85 -0.85 -16.43
CA SER A 45 -11.20 -0.54 -15.15
C SER A 45 -11.08 -1.73 -14.20
N PHE A 46 -11.82 -2.82 -14.46
CA PHE A 46 -11.99 -3.98 -13.58
C PHE A 46 -12.57 -3.67 -12.20
N GLN A 47 -13.00 -2.43 -11.96
CA GLN A 47 -13.64 -1.98 -10.74
C GLN A 47 -15.17 -2.09 -10.83
N PRO A 48 -15.89 -2.16 -9.69
CA PRO A 48 -17.34 -2.06 -9.68
C PRO A 48 -17.82 -0.79 -10.40
N PHE A 49 -18.82 -0.91 -11.26
CA PHE A 49 -19.38 0.26 -11.95
C PHE A 49 -20.40 0.99 -11.06
N GLU A 50 -20.47 2.31 -11.23
CA GLU A 50 -21.55 3.15 -10.70
C GLU A 50 -22.59 3.40 -11.79
N ASP A 51 -22.15 3.93 -12.94
CA ASP A 51 -23.00 4.21 -14.10
C ASP A 51 -22.70 3.20 -15.24
N ALA A 52 -23.43 2.08 -15.23
CA ALA A 52 -23.24 1.04 -16.24
C ALA A 52 -23.76 1.42 -17.62
N VAL A 53 -22.94 1.17 -18.63
CA VAL A 53 -23.32 1.11 -20.05
C VAL A 53 -22.92 -0.24 -20.63
N CYS A 54 -23.64 -0.71 -21.65
CA CYS A 54 -23.27 -1.91 -22.38
C CYS A 54 -23.27 -1.72 -23.89
N THR A 55 -22.57 -2.62 -24.57
CA THR A 55 -22.64 -2.78 -26.03
C THR A 55 -23.66 -3.85 -26.42
N ALA A 56 -23.91 -3.96 -27.72
CA ALA A 56 -24.79 -5.00 -28.29
C ALA A 56 -24.37 -6.43 -27.89
N ASP A 57 -23.07 -6.65 -27.68
CA ASP A 57 -22.48 -7.94 -27.33
C ASP A 57 -22.66 -8.30 -25.84
N GLY A 58 -23.25 -7.40 -25.05
CA GLY A 58 -23.48 -7.61 -23.62
C GLY A 58 -22.26 -7.37 -22.73
N THR A 59 -21.20 -6.75 -23.27
CA THR A 59 -20.07 -6.31 -22.45
C THR A 59 -20.45 -5.04 -21.69
N VAL A 60 -20.17 -5.01 -20.39
CA VAL A 60 -20.52 -3.89 -19.50
C VAL A 60 -19.30 -3.03 -19.18
N PHE A 61 -19.49 -1.71 -19.24
CA PHE A 61 -18.51 -0.69 -18.93
C PHE A 61 -19.09 0.36 -18.02
N ASP A 62 -18.22 1.14 -17.41
CA ASP A 62 -18.58 2.38 -16.73
C ASP A 62 -18.44 3.56 -17.71
N ILE A 63 -19.41 4.48 -17.70
CA ILE A 63 -19.46 5.63 -18.62
C ILE A 63 -18.18 6.46 -18.56
N VAL A 64 -17.66 6.69 -17.35
CA VAL A 64 -16.46 7.51 -17.11
C VAL A 64 -15.24 6.95 -17.86
N HIS A 65 -15.18 5.63 -18.01
CA HIS A 65 -14.07 4.93 -18.64
C HIS A 65 -14.33 4.61 -20.12
N ALA A 66 -15.58 4.33 -20.50
CA ALA A 66 -15.97 3.93 -21.85
C ALA A 66 -15.84 5.08 -22.86
N VAL A 67 -16.35 6.26 -22.51
CA VAL A 67 -16.36 7.43 -23.40
C VAL A 67 -14.95 7.85 -23.84
N PRO A 68 -13.98 8.08 -22.92
CA PRO A 68 -12.63 8.47 -23.34
C PRO A 68 -11.89 7.37 -24.11
N TYR A 69 -12.15 6.10 -23.80
CA TYR A 69 -11.55 4.97 -24.54
C TYR A 69 -12.02 4.95 -26.01
N ILE A 70 -13.33 5.06 -26.23
CA ILE A 70 -13.92 5.02 -27.57
C ILE A 70 -13.52 6.27 -28.37
N GLN A 71 -13.50 7.45 -27.76
CA GLN A 71 -13.03 8.68 -28.43
C GLN A 71 -11.56 8.59 -28.87
N LYS A 72 -10.71 7.87 -28.12
CA LYS A 72 -9.29 7.72 -28.45
C LYS A 72 -9.05 6.64 -29.50
N PHE A 73 -9.63 5.46 -29.32
CA PHE A 73 -9.29 4.27 -30.10
C PHE A 73 -10.32 3.88 -31.15
N HIS A 74 -11.56 4.39 -31.07
CA HIS A 74 -12.69 4.05 -31.96
C HIS A 74 -12.89 2.54 -32.10
N LYS A 75 -12.61 1.80 -31.03
CA LYS A 75 -12.58 0.34 -30.97
C LYS A 75 -13.19 -0.15 -29.67
N HIS A 76 -13.75 -1.36 -29.72
CA HIS A 76 -14.31 -2.07 -28.59
C HIS A 76 -13.16 -2.62 -27.72
N PRO A 77 -13.14 -2.33 -26.41
CA PRO A 77 -12.02 -2.68 -25.53
C PRO A 77 -11.83 -4.20 -25.32
N VAL A 78 -12.90 -4.99 -25.41
CA VAL A 78 -12.84 -6.46 -25.25
C VAL A 78 -12.59 -7.19 -26.57
N THR A 79 -13.43 -6.97 -27.59
CA THR A 79 -13.36 -7.67 -28.89
C THR A 79 -12.40 -7.04 -29.91
N GLY A 80 -12.09 -5.74 -29.79
CA GLY A 80 -11.27 -5.00 -30.75
C GLY A 80 -12.01 -4.54 -32.02
N GLU A 81 -13.32 -4.81 -32.12
CA GLU A 81 -14.18 -4.39 -33.24
C GLU A 81 -14.39 -2.87 -33.26
N PRO A 82 -14.66 -2.24 -34.41
CA PRO A 82 -14.96 -0.80 -34.45
C PRO A 82 -16.23 -0.48 -33.66
N LEU A 83 -16.18 0.54 -32.79
CA LEU A 83 -17.30 0.92 -31.92
C LEU A 83 -17.45 2.45 -31.87
N GLU A 84 -18.68 2.93 -32.00
CA GLU A 84 -19.02 4.36 -31.85
C GLU A 84 -19.76 4.64 -30.53
N LEU A 85 -19.78 5.90 -30.10
CA LEU A 85 -20.48 6.31 -28.87
C LEU A 85 -22.01 6.09 -28.93
N LYS A 86 -22.59 6.03 -30.13
CA LYS A 86 -24.03 5.81 -30.34
C LYS A 86 -24.46 4.37 -30.05
N ASP A 87 -23.51 3.44 -30.09
CA ASP A 87 -23.76 2.01 -29.89
C ASP A 87 -23.79 1.63 -28.40
N LEU A 88 -23.45 2.58 -27.52
CA LEU A 88 -23.54 2.42 -26.07
C LEU A 88 -24.97 2.59 -25.58
N ILE A 89 -25.43 1.60 -24.81
CA ILE A 89 -26.76 1.57 -24.20
C ILE A 89 -26.57 1.75 -22.70
N ARG A 90 -27.30 2.69 -22.10
CA ARG A 90 -27.29 2.89 -20.65
C ARG A 90 -28.08 1.77 -19.97
N LEU A 91 -27.52 1.23 -18.89
CA LEU A 91 -28.14 0.16 -18.13
C LEU A 91 -28.75 0.70 -16.83
N HIS A 92 -29.97 0.26 -16.54
CA HIS A 92 -30.69 0.57 -15.31
C HIS A 92 -30.76 -0.67 -14.44
N TRP A 93 -29.94 -0.67 -13.39
CA TRP A 93 -29.88 -1.75 -12.40
C TRP A 93 -30.80 -1.44 -11.22
N HIS A 94 -31.61 -2.43 -10.84
CA HIS A 94 -32.44 -2.34 -9.63
C HIS A 94 -31.67 -2.90 -8.43
N LYS A 95 -31.73 -2.19 -7.29
CA LYS A 95 -31.14 -2.62 -6.01
C LYS A 95 -32.26 -2.86 -4.99
N ASN A 96 -32.13 -3.92 -4.21
CA ASN A 96 -33.03 -4.23 -3.11
C ASN A 96 -32.81 -3.30 -1.91
N THR A 97 -33.64 -3.43 -0.88
CA THR A 97 -33.51 -2.68 0.39
C THR A 97 -32.15 -2.83 1.06
N ASP A 98 -31.49 -3.98 0.86
CA ASP A 98 -30.17 -4.30 1.41
C ASP A 98 -29.01 -3.79 0.53
N GLY A 99 -29.32 -3.11 -0.58
CA GLY A 99 -28.32 -2.54 -1.50
C GLY A 99 -27.77 -3.52 -2.55
N GLU A 100 -28.23 -4.77 -2.56
CA GLU A 100 -27.83 -5.81 -3.51
C GLU A 100 -28.56 -5.68 -4.86
N TYR A 101 -27.86 -6.00 -5.96
CA TYR A 101 -28.46 -6.00 -7.29
C TYR A 101 -29.45 -7.15 -7.44
N ALA A 102 -30.68 -6.85 -7.86
CA ALA A 102 -31.73 -7.85 -7.98
C ALA A 102 -32.65 -7.58 -9.15
N CYS A 103 -33.30 -8.64 -9.63
CA CYS A 103 -34.29 -8.53 -10.68
C CYS A 103 -35.55 -7.83 -10.15
N PRO A 104 -36.01 -6.76 -10.80
CA PRO A 104 -37.14 -5.96 -10.31
C PRO A 104 -38.49 -6.71 -10.33
N THR A 105 -38.64 -7.71 -11.21
CA THR A 105 -39.91 -8.44 -11.38
C THR A 105 -40.00 -9.67 -10.49
N LEU A 106 -38.90 -10.42 -10.36
CA LEU A 106 -38.86 -11.64 -9.55
C LEU A 106 -38.30 -11.44 -8.13
N GLY A 107 -37.72 -10.27 -7.83
CA GLY A 107 -37.05 -9.98 -6.57
C GLY A 107 -35.79 -10.83 -6.29
N LYS A 108 -35.39 -11.70 -7.23
CA LYS A 108 -34.23 -12.57 -7.09
C LYS A 108 -32.94 -11.76 -7.16
N VAL A 109 -32.06 -11.94 -6.19
CA VAL A 109 -30.73 -11.33 -6.15
C VAL A 109 -29.83 -11.94 -7.23
N PHE A 110 -29.07 -11.09 -7.92
CA PHE A 110 -28.12 -11.52 -8.94
C PHE A 110 -26.86 -12.10 -8.29
N THR A 111 -26.44 -13.26 -8.76
CA THR A 111 -25.22 -13.95 -8.30
C THR A 111 -24.26 -14.17 -9.48
N PRO A 112 -23.00 -14.56 -9.24
CA PRO A 112 -22.06 -14.89 -10.31
C PRO A 112 -22.52 -16.02 -11.25
N HIS A 113 -23.59 -16.74 -10.92
CA HIS A 113 -24.14 -17.83 -11.73
C HIS A 113 -25.54 -17.53 -12.29
N THR A 114 -26.11 -16.35 -12.02
CA THR A 114 -27.41 -15.99 -12.60
C THR A 114 -27.28 -15.63 -14.06
N HIS A 115 -28.26 -16.04 -14.87
CA HIS A 115 -28.38 -15.61 -16.25
C HIS A 115 -29.05 -14.23 -16.28
N ILE A 116 -28.30 -13.22 -16.71
CA ILE A 116 -28.72 -11.81 -16.69
C ILE A 116 -28.89 -11.30 -18.12
N VAL A 117 -30.00 -10.64 -18.37
CA VAL A 117 -30.33 -10.03 -19.66
C VAL A 117 -30.74 -8.57 -19.48
N ALA A 118 -30.45 -7.74 -20.48
CA ALA A 118 -30.97 -6.38 -20.57
C ALA A 118 -31.78 -6.21 -21.85
N ILE A 119 -32.73 -5.27 -21.83
CA ILE A 119 -33.50 -4.90 -23.01
C ILE A 119 -32.87 -3.63 -23.60
N ARG A 120 -32.50 -3.66 -24.89
CA ARG A 120 -31.83 -2.56 -25.58
C ARG A 120 -32.62 -1.25 -25.58
N THR A 121 -33.93 -1.33 -25.75
CA THR A 121 -34.80 -0.14 -25.90
C THR A 121 -34.86 0.66 -24.60
N SER A 122 -35.05 -0.02 -23.48
CA SER A 122 -35.26 0.60 -22.17
C SER A 122 -34.01 0.64 -21.29
N GLY A 123 -33.02 -0.21 -21.56
CA GLY A 123 -31.82 -0.36 -20.72
C GLY A 123 -32.05 -1.12 -19.42
N ASN A 124 -33.27 -1.60 -19.14
CA ASN A 124 -33.60 -2.28 -17.90
C ASN A 124 -33.02 -3.70 -17.84
N VAL A 125 -32.50 -4.08 -16.66
CA VAL A 125 -31.83 -5.37 -16.43
C VAL A 125 -32.74 -6.35 -15.68
N TYR A 126 -32.83 -7.58 -16.19
CA TYR A 126 -33.70 -8.64 -15.67
C TYR A 126 -32.97 -10.00 -15.56
N CYS A 127 -33.53 -10.91 -14.76
CA CYS A 127 -33.21 -12.32 -14.88
C CYS A 127 -33.73 -12.85 -16.22
N HIS A 128 -32.95 -13.70 -16.89
CA HIS A 128 -33.37 -14.36 -18.14
C HIS A 128 -34.68 -15.13 -17.97
N GLU A 129 -34.87 -15.78 -16.82
CA GLU A 129 -36.10 -16.50 -16.47
C GLU A 129 -37.33 -15.58 -16.54
N ALA A 130 -37.25 -14.36 -15.99
CA ALA A 130 -38.36 -13.41 -16.02
C ALA A 130 -38.77 -13.07 -17.45
N VAL A 131 -37.80 -12.75 -18.30
CA VAL A 131 -38.04 -12.42 -19.72
C VAL A 131 -38.52 -13.65 -20.49
N GLN A 132 -37.99 -14.84 -20.18
CA GLN A 132 -38.39 -16.08 -20.82
C GLN A 132 -39.85 -16.43 -20.51
N GLU A 133 -40.27 -16.32 -19.26
CA GLU A 133 -41.61 -16.71 -18.83
C GLU A 133 -42.66 -15.66 -19.17
N LEU A 134 -42.39 -14.39 -18.86
CA LEU A 134 -43.37 -13.33 -18.98
C LEU A 134 -43.46 -12.79 -20.41
N ASN A 135 -42.36 -12.74 -21.15
CA ASN A 135 -42.33 -12.20 -22.51
C ASN A 135 -42.31 -13.28 -23.59
N LEU A 136 -41.33 -14.17 -23.57
CA LEU A 136 -41.10 -15.11 -24.68
C LEU A 136 -42.16 -16.21 -24.77
N LYS A 137 -42.51 -16.85 -23.64
CA LYS A 137 -43.56 -17.89 -23.58
C LYS A 137 -44.95 -17.30 -23.89
N THR A 138 -45.25 -16.14 -23.31
CA THR A 138 -46.54 -15.43 -23.48
C THR A 138 -46.66 -14.73 -24.84
N LYS A 139 -45.57 -14.61 -25.60
CA LYS A 139 -45.46 -13.83 -26.85
C LYS A 139 -45.79 -12.32 -26.66
N ASN A 140 -45.62 -11.81 -25.45
CA ASN A 140 -45.81 -10.40 -25.11
C ASN A 140 -44.44 -9.71 -25.04
N LEU A 141 -43.96 -9.19 -26.17
CA LEU A 141 -42.64 -8.54 -26.28
C LEU A 141 -42.72 -7.05 -25.91
N ARG A 142 -43.10 -6.76 -24.66
CA ARG A 142 -43.11 -5.43 -24.07
C ARG A 142 -42.31 -5.41 -22.77
N ASP A 143 -41.55 -4.36 -22.53
CA ASP A 143 -40.72 -4.28 -21.33
C ASP A 143 -41.58 -4.40 -20.06
N LEU A 144 -41.10 -5.15 -19.07
CA LEU A 144 -41.84 -5.52 -17.87
C LEU A 144 -42.03 -4.36 -16.88
N LEU A 145 -41.22 -3.30 -17.00
CA LEU A 145 -41.33 -2.09 -16.16
C LEU A 145 -41.95 -0.90 -16.91
N THR A 146 -41.56 -0.68 -18.16
CA THR A 146 -41.92 0.53 -18.92
C THR A 146 -42.97 0.29 -20.01
N ASP A 147 -43.39 -0.96 -20.23
CA ASP A 147 -44.33 -1.37 -21.30
C ASP A 147 -43.88 -1.02 -22.74
N GLU A 148 -42.61 -0.67 -22.93
CA GLU A 148 -42.07 -0.35 -24.25
C GLU A 148 -41.97 -1.60 -25.14
N PRO A 149 -42.46 -1.55 -26.39
CA PRO A 149 -42.36 -2.69 -27.29
C PRO A 149 -40.92 -2.92 -27.73
N PHE A 150 -40.46 -4.16 -27.66
CA PHE A 150 -39.12 -4.56 -28.11
C PHE A 150 -39.17 -5.83 -28.96
N THR A 151 -38.10 -6.12 -29.70
CA THR A 151 -37.98 -7.35 -30.50
C THR A 151 -37.03 -8.35 -29.86
N ARG A 152 -37.07 -9.61 -30.28
CA ARG A 152 -36.15 -10.64 -29.74
C ARG A 152 -34.66 -10.31 -29.94
N LYS A 153 -34.33 -9.47 -30.93
CA LYS A 153 -32.95 -9.01 -31.19
C LYS A 153 -32.48 -7.95 -30.21
N ASP A 154 -33.42 -7.31 -29.52
CA ASP A 154 -33.16 -6.27 -28.53
C ASP A 154 -32.83 -6.85 -27.15
N ILE A 155 -32.93 -8.17 -26.98
CA ILE A 155 -32.52 -8.86 -25.75
C ILE A 155 -31.00 -9.05 -25.78
N ILE A 156 -30.31 -8.31 -24.93
CA ILE A 156 -28.86 -8.36 -24.77
C ILE A 156 -28.52 -9.29 -23.62
N GLN A 157 -27.67 -10.28 -23.86
CA GLN A 157 -27.21 -11.20 -22.82
C GLN A 157 -25.98 -10.63 -22.12
N ILE A 158 -26.14 -10.19 -20.88
CA ILE A 158 -25.02 -9.64 -20.08
C ILE A 158 -24.21 -10.78 -19.45
N GLN A 159 -24.88 -11.85 -19.03
CA GLN A 159 -24.23 -12.98 -18.38
C GLN A 159 -24.98 -14.26 -18.69
N ASP A 160 -24.27 -15.24 -19.25
CA ASP A 160 -24.75 -16.60 -19.41
C ASP A 160 -23.83 -17.55 -18.63
N PRO A 161 -24.33 -18.27 -17.61
CA PRO A 161 -23.51 -19.23 -16.85
C PRO A 161 -23.04 -20.43 -17.70
N LEU A 162 -23.70 -20.72 -18.82
CA LEU A 162 -23.33 -21.82 -19.71
C LEU A 162 -22.24 -21.41 -20.72
N ASN A 163 -22.08 -20.11 -20.98
CA ASN A 163 -21.12 -19.58 -21.94
C ASN A 163 -20.13 -18.61 -21.28
N LEU A 164 -19.05 -19.19 -20.76
CA LEU A 164 -18.04 -18.49 -19.96
C LEU A 164 -16.91 -17.86 -20.80
N SER A 165 -16.83 -18.13 -22.11
CA SER A 165 -15.68 -17.71 -22.94
C SER A 165 -15.59 -16.20 -23.14
N GLY A 166 -16.71 -15.47 -23.11
CA GLY A 166 -16.75 -14.02 -23.38
C GLY A 166 -16.18 -13.12 -22.26
N LYS A 167 -15.88 -13.67 -21.07
CA LYS A 167 -15.46 -12.89 -19.89
C LYS A 167 -14.04 -13.19 -19.39
N ASN A 168 -13.23 -13.86 -20.22
CA ASN A 168 -11.85 -14.13 -19.87
C ASN A 168 -11.00 -12.85 -19.97
N LEU A 169 -10.56 -12.35 -18.82
CA LEU A 169 -9.73 -11.13 -18.70
C LEU A 169 -8.48 -11.17 -19.58
N ALA A 170 -7.90 -12.36 -19.77
CA ALA A 170 -6.69 -12.56 -20.58
C ALA A 170 -6.92 -12.31 -22.07
N GLU A 171 -8.17 -12.41 -22.51
CA GLU A 171 -8.55 -12.37 -23.91
C GLU A 171 -8.89 -10.96 -24.40
N PHE A 172 -8.99 -9.99 -23.48
CA PHE A 172 -9.39 -8.62 -23.78
C PHE A 172 -8.37 -7.90 -24.65
N ASP A 173 -8.82 -7.26 -25.73
CA ASP A 173 -7.95 -6.62 -26.72
C ASP A 173 -7.03 -5.54 -26.12
N HIS A 174 -7.58 -4.69 -25.25
CA HIS A 174 -6.81 -3.64 -24.58
C HIS A 174 -5.76 -4.18 -23.61
N VAL A 175 -5.99 -5.36 -23.01
CA VAL A 175 -5.03 -6.03 -22.13
C VAL A 175 -3.93 -6.69 -22.97
N LYS A 176 -4.30 -7.39 -24.05
CA LYS A 176 -3.35 -8.02 -24.98
C LYS A 176 -2.41 -7.01 -25.64
N LYS A 177 -2.90 -5.80 -25.92
CA LYS A 177 -2.17 -4.75 -26.64
C LYS A 177 -1.63 -3.66 -25.71
N GLU A 178 -1.80 -3.80 -24.39
CA GLU A 178 -1.37 -2.83 -23.36
C GLU A 178 -1.80 -1.38 -23.70
N LEU A 179 -3.04 -1.22 -24.17
CA LEU A 179 -3.56 0.08 -24.61
C LEU A 179 -3.94 0.94 -23.40
N THR A 180 -3.27 2.09 -23.24
CA THR A 180 -3.52 3.03 -22.15
C THR A 180 -4.27 4.28 -22.61
N VAL A 181 -5.28 4.67 -21.84
CA VAL A 181 -5.96 5.95 -21.98
C VAL A 181 -5.34 6.90 -20.96
N GLU A 182 -4.37 7.69 -21.40
CA GLU A 182 -3.89 8.84 -20.64
C GLU A 182 -5.05 9.84 -20.47
N SER A 183 -5.22 10.36 -19.25
CA SER A 183 -6.20 11.41 -18.96
C SER A 183 -5.84 12.71 -19.71
N ALA A 184 -6.82 13.60 -19.90
CA ALA A 184 -6.59 14.90 -20.54
C ALA A 184 -5.51 15.73 -19.79
N GLU A 185 -5.39 15.52 -18.48
CA GLU A 185 -4.41 16.17 -17.61
C GLU A 185 -3.00 15.58 -17.75
N GLU A 186 -2.86 14.26 -17.91
CA GLU A 186 -1.57 13.62 -18.19
C GLU A 186 -1.02 14.03 -19.55
N ARG A 187 -1.90 14.20 -20.54
CA ARG A 187 -1.53 14.72 -21.86
C ARG A 187 -1.07 16.18 -21.78
N ALA A 188 -1.78 17.01 -21.01
CA ALA A 188 -1.40 18.39 -20.74
C ALA A 188 -0.08 18.49 -19.95
N ALA A 189 0.14 17.60 -18.98
CA ALA A 189 1.38 17.54 -18.20
C ALA A 189 2.59 17.09 -19.05
N ARG A 190 2.39 16.18 -20.00
CA ARG A 190 3.43 15.74 -20.94
C ARG A 190 3.74 16.80 -22.00
N GLU A 191 2.73 17.47 -22.54
CA GLU A 191 2.92 18.62 -23.46
C GLU A 191 3.58 19.82 -22.75
N ALA A 192 3.35 19.99 -21.44
CA ALA A 192 4.01 21.02 -20.63
C ALA A 192 5.49 20.72 -20.31
N GLN A 193 5.96 19.47 -20.44
CA GLN A 193 7.34 19.09 -20.10
C GLN A 193 7.92 18.08 -21.10
N PRO A 194 8.47 18.54 -22.24
CA PRO A 194 9.07 17.66 -23.27
C PRO A 194 10.42 17.01 -22.86
N MET A 195 10.87 17.14 -21.61
CA MET A 195 12.28 16.95 -21.20
C MET A 195 12.55 15.75 -20.28
N ASN A 196 11.62 14.82 -20.06
CA ASN A 196 11.84 13.69 -19.14
C ASN A 196 12.54 12.46 -19.75
N GLY A 197 13.25 12.62 -20.87
CA GLY A 197 13.92 11.53 -21.59
C GLY A 197 15.45 11.50 -21.55
N ILE A 198 16.13 12.49 -20.95
CA ILE A 198 17.59 12.64 -21.08
C ILE A 198 18.26 12.40 -19.72
N ARG A 199 18.94 11.25 -19.60
CA ARG A 199 19.45 10.74 -18.31
C ARG A 199 20.81 11.29 -17.86
N ALA A 200 21.44 12.18 -18.62
CA ALA A 200 22.64 12.90 -18.20
C ALA A 200 22.84 14.16 -19.05
N VAL A 201 22.82 15.33 -18.42
CA VAL A 201 23.21 16.61 -19.05
C VAL A 201 23.97 17.42 -18.01
N ASP A 202 25.11 17.99 -18.40
CA ASP A 202 25.98 18.80 -17.53
C ASP A 202 25.24 20.04 -17.01
N GLU A 203 25.61 20.51 -15.82
CA GLU A 203 24.91 21.58 -15.10
C GLU A 203 24.80 22.88 -15.93
N ASP A 204 25.82 23.19 -16.73
CA ASP A 204 25.83 24.35 -17.64
C ASP A 204 24.87 24.17 -18.82
N THR A 205 24.69 22.94 -19.31
CA THR A 205 23.71 22.65 -20.38
C THR A 205 22.28 22.70 -19.86
N GLN A 206 22.04 22.32 -18.60
CA GLN A 206 20.74 22.46 -17.95
C GLN A 206 20.36 23.94 -17.73
N ARG A 207 21.34 24.81 -17.44
CA ARG A 207 21.12 26.27 -17.33
C ARG A 207 20.83 26.95 -18.66
N VAL A 208 21.48 26.51 -19.74
CA VAL A 208 21.20 27.01 -21.10
C VAL A 208 19.84 26.50 -21.60
N LEU A 209 19.49 25.26 -21.32
CA LEU A 209 18.19 24.70 -21.73
C LEU A 209 17.01 25.26 -20.96
N SER A 210 17.20 25.67 -19.70
CA SER A 210 16.18 26.34 -18.89
C SER A 210 15.98 27.82 -19.25
N SER A 211 16.99 28.47 -19.85
CA SER A 211 16.85 29.85 -20.35
C SER A 211 16.25 29.92 -21.76
N LEU A 212 16.34 28.84 -22.55
CA LEU A 212 15.71 28.68 -23.87
C LEU A 212 14.18 28.54 -23.77
N ASN A 213 13.53 29.66 -23.48
CA ASN A 213 12.10 30.02 -23.68
C ASN A 213 11.73 31.31 -22.91
N THR A 214 12.71 32.01 -22.35
CA THR A 214 12.52 33.32 -21.70
C THR A 214 12.88 34.45 -22.66
N LYS A 215 12.23 35.62 -22.52
CA LYS A 215 12.51 36.83 -23.32
C LYS A 215 13.96 37.32 -23.21
N GLU A 216 14.68 36.86 -22.20
CA GLU A 216 16.10 37.16 -21.96
C GLU A 216 17.01 36.42 -22.95
N ALA A 217 16.62 35.22 -23.43
CA ALA A 217 17.41 34.46 -24.39
C ALA A 217 17.41 35.06 -25.81
N GLU A 218 16.32 35.72 -26.22
CA GLU A 218 16.26 36.44 -27.51
C GLU A 218 17.22 37.65 -27.52
N LEU A 219 17.28 38.40 -26.41
CA LEU A 219 18.18 39.54 -26.26
C LEU A 219 19.66 39.13 -26.20
N VAL A 220 19.96 37.97 -25.61
CA VAL A 220 21.32 37.41 -25.56
C VAL A 220 21.75 36.88 -26.94
N PHE A 221 20.81 36.40 -27.75
CA PHE A 221 21.08 35.95 -29.12
C PHE A 221 21.36 37.12 -30.07
N GLU A 222 20.65 38.24 -29.94
CA GLU A 222 20.93 39.49 -30.69
C GLU A 222 22.27 40.13 -30.29
N ALA A 223 22.73 39.94 -29.05
CA ALA A 223 23.92 40.63 -28.52
C ALA A 223 25.27 39.95 -28.80
N GLY A 224 25.28 38.75 -29.42
CA GLY A 224 26.49 38.05 -29.88
C GLY A 224 27.45 37.63 -28.76
N GLY A 225 27.49 36.33 -28.46
CA GLY A 225 28.23 35.76 -27.32
C GLY A 225 29.74 35.97 -27.37
N GLY A 226 30.28 36.57 -26.31
CA GLY A 226 31.71 36.58 -25.99
C GLY A 226 31.83 36.61 -24.47
N GLY A 227 32.50 35.62 -23.87
CA GLY A 227 32.51 35.40 -22.42
C GLY A 227 33.08 36.54 -21.58
N ARG A 228 33.21 36.31 -20.26
CA ARG A 228 33.46 37.30 -19.18
C ARG A 228 34.49 38.42 -19.45
N LYS A 229 35.48 38.20 -20.32
CA LYS A 229 36.45 39.22 -20.72
C LYS A 229 35.82 40.34 -21.58
N ALA A 230 34.91 40.00 -22.50
CA ALA A 230 34.21 40.96 -23.33
C ALA A 230 33.13 41.73 -22.54
N GLU A 231 32.54 41.10 -21.52
CA GLU A 231 31.63 41.77 -20.58
C GLU A 231 32.35 42.82 -19.73
N ALA A 232 33.55 42.51 -19.24
CA ALA A 232 34.37 43.44 -18.47
C ALA A 232 34.86 44.64 -19.30
N GLU A 233 35.29 44.41 -20.54
CA GLU A 233 35.73 45.47 -21.46
C GLU A 233 34.55 46.38 -21.88
N ARG A 234 33.35 45.83 -22.05
CA ARG A 234 32.12 46.62 -22.32
C ARG A 234 31.64 47.41 -21.11
N LEU A 235 31.75 46.88 -19.90
CA LEU A 235 31.42 47.63 -18.67
C LEU A 235 32.39 48.79 -18.43
N LEU A 236 33.67 48.61 -18.74
CA LEU A 236 34.68 49.66 -18.66
C LEU A 236 34.45 50.76 -19.72
N ALA A 237 34.06 50.36 -20.95
CA ALA A 237 33.67 51.29 -22.00
C ALA A 237 32.36 52.05 -21.68
N LYS A 238 31.38 51.38 -21.07
CA LYS A 238 30.11 51.98 -20.66
C LYS A 238 30.28 52.93 -19.46
N ALA A 239 31.19 52.63 -18.54
CA ALA A 239 31.55 53.52 -17.44
C ALA A 239 32.27 54.80 -17.94
N LEU A 240 33.12 54.68 -18.97
CA LEU A 240 33.75 55.84 -19.65
C LEU A 240 32.74 56.71 -20.41
N GLN A 241 31.70 56.12 -21.01
CA GLN A 241 30.62 56.85 -21.68
C GLN A 241 29.63 57.49 -20.70
N ALA A 242 29.36 56.87 -19.55
CA ALA A 242 28.53 57.44 -18.49
C ALA A 242 29.18 58.67 -17.81
N ALA A 243 30.51 58.81 -17.90
CA ALA A 243 31.23 59.98 -17.41
C ALA A 243 31.12 61.23 -18.33
N THR A 244 30.54 61.12 -19.53
CA THR A 244 30.64 62.16 -20.57
C THR A 244 29.32 62.76 -21.11
N GLY A 245 28.12 62.45 -20.59
CA GLY A 245 26.89 62.97 -21.21
C GLY A 245 25.68 63.18 -20.31
N LYS A 246 25.29 64.47 -20.14
CA LYS A 246 24.07 65.01 -19.52
C LYS A 246 23.09 65.42 -20.65
N GLY A 247 21.77 65.27 -20.46
CA GLY A 247 20.77 66.12 -21.14
C GLY A 247 19.45 65.48 -21.64
N ASP A 248 18.37 65.81 -20.93
CA ASP A 248 17.02 66.24 -21.38
C ASP A 248 15.98 65.34 -22.10
N ALA A 249 14.86 65.15 -21.35
CA ALA A 249 13.47 65.59 -21.61
C ALA A 249 12.51 64.89 -22.63
N SER A 250 11.30 64.63 -22.10
CA SER A 250 9.93 64.86 -22.66
C SER A 250 9.09 63.72 -23.30
N ASN A 251 8.09 63.27 -22.52
CA ASN A 251 6.61 63.24 -22.71
C ASN A 251 5.85 62.64 -23.93
N THR A 252 4.61 62.17 -23.62
CA THR A 252 3.39 61.83 -24.44
C THR A 252 3.32 60.47 -25.16
N ALA A 253 2.21 59.70 -25.26
CA ALA A 253 0.76 59.89 -25.07
C ALA A 253 0.00 58.56 -24.78
N VAL A 254 -1.32 58.65 -24.54
CA VAL A 254 -2.30 57.66 -24.01
C VAL A 254 -3.21 57.07 -25.16
N PRO A 255 -4.40 56.43 -24.93
CA PRO A 255 -4.78 54.99 -24.99
C PRO A 255 -5.84 54.60 -26.07
N THR A 256 -6.27 53.32 -26.13
CA THR A 256 -7.72 52.96 -26.30
C THR A 256 -8.06 51.51 -25.85
N GLN A 257 -9.22 51.35 -25.21
CA GLN A 257 -10.03 50.16 -24.79
C GLN A 257 -11.47 50.41 -25.33
N PRO A 258 -12.47 49.49 -25.49
CA PRO A 258 -13.11 48.78 -24.35
C PRO A 258 -14.04 47.52 -24.59
N GLY A 259 -14.48 46.89 -23.47
CA GLY A 259 -15.84 46.32 -23.20
C GLY A 259 -16.14 44.83 -23.52
N GLY A 260 -16.87 44.00 -22.76
CA GLY A 260 -17.55 44.09 -21.44
C GLY A 260 -18.79 43.13 -21.31
N THR A 261 -19.01 42.52 -20.12
CA THR A 261 -20.22 41.84 -19.53
C THR A 261 -20.43 40.32 -19.75
N ASP A 262 -20.91 39.48 -18.80
CA ASP A 262 -21.75 39.72 -17.59
C ASP A 262 -21.55 38.63 -16.46
N PRO A 263 -21.86 38.88 -15.17
CA PRO A 263 -21.57 37.99 -14.04
C PRO A 263 -22.85 37.46 -13.34
N ARG A 264 -23.21 36.18 -13.52
CA ARG A 264 -24.16 35.44 -12.66
C ARG A 264 -24.20 33.96 -13.08
N LEU A 265 -23.45 33.13 -12.34
CA LEU A 265 -23.56 31.67 -12.16
C LEU A 265 -22.19 31.18 -11.67
N ARG A 266 -21.95 31.25 -10.36
CA ARG A 266 -20.85 30.52 -9.71
C ARG A 266 -21.47 29.46 -8.82
N SER A 267 -21.61 28.25 -9.34
CA SER A 267 -21.72 27.04 -8.52
C SER A 267 -20.33 26.70 -7.99
N ALA A 268 -20.26 26.28 -6.72
CA ALA A 268 -19.03 25.90 -6.03
C ALA A 268 -18.28 24.75 -6.75
N PRO A 269 -16.93 24.69 -6.66
CA PRO A 269 -16.17 23.57 -7.19
C PRO A 269 -16.48 22.30 -6.39
N ARG A 270 -16.90 21.26 -7.11
CA ARG A 270 -17.11 19.90 -6.60
C ARG A 270 -15.72 19.28 -6.38
N ALA A 271 -15.48 18.69 -5.21
CA ALA A 271 -14.24 18.00 -4.91
C ALA A 271 -14.12 16.75 -5.81
N GLU A 272 -13.22 16.78 -6.79
CA GLU A 272 -12.95 15.64 -7.67
C GLU A 272 -11.88 14.75 -7.02
N LEU A 273 -12.26 13.47 -6.84
CA LEU A 273 -11.41 12.41 -6.32
C LEU A 273 -10.38 12.02 -7.39
N ASN A 274 -9.13 12.37 -7.17
CA ASN A 274 -8.01 11.93 -8.03
C ASN A 274 -7.73 10.44 -7.81
N VAL A 275 -8.14 9.59 -8.77
CA VAL A 275 -7.66 8.21 -8.87
C VAL A 275 -7.07 8.01 -10.26
N SER A 276 -5.74 7.90 -10.34
CA SER A 276 -5.03 7.51 -11.55
C SER A 276 -5.08 5.99 -11.72
N PHE A 277 -5.53 5.53 -12.88
CA PHE A 277 -5.67 4.10 -13.20
C PHE A 277 -4.52 3.62 -14.08
N ARG A 278 -3.91 2.49 -13.71
CA ARG A 278 -2.97 1.73 -14.56
C ARG A 278 -3.65 0.43 -14.99
N PRO A 279 -4.17 0.32 -16.23
CA PRO A 279 -4.68 -0.94 -16.76
C PRO A 279 -3.52 -1.95 -16.87
N GLY A 280 -3.62 -3.09 -16.17
CA GLY A 280 -2.63 -4.18 -16.23
C GLY A 280 -2.05 -4.64 -14.88
N ALA A 281 -2.40 -4.00 -13.76
CA ALA A 281 -2.06 -4.53 -12.43
C ALA A 281 -2.93 -5.75 -12.11
N SER A 282 -2.36 -6.94 -12.21
CA SER A 282 -2.99 -8.22 -11.91
C SER A 282 -3.14 -8.46 -10.40
N THR A 283 -3.99 -7.70 -9.72
CA THR A 283 -4.42 -8.00 -8.35
C THR A 283 -5.93 -7.88 -8.24
N TRP A 284 -6.63 -8.97 -8.53
CA TRP A 284 -8.04 -9.10 -8.18
C TRP A 284 -8.27 -10.40 -7.41
N ASN A 285 -8.08 -10.40 -6.09
CA ASN A 285 -8.60 -11.43 -5.21
C ASN A 285 -9.61 -10.73 -4.31
N THR A 286 -10.90 -11.07 -4.43
CA THR A 286 -11.98 -10.38 -3.70
C THR A 286 -12.42 -11.10 -2.43
N ASP A 287 -11.69 -12.14 -2.00
CA ASP A 287 -11.95 -12.84 -0.73
C ASP A 287 -10.75 -12.90 0.24
N GLU A 288 -9.67 -12.13 0.01
CA GLU A 288 -8.60 -11.96 1.00
C GLU A 288 -8.09 -10.51 1.02
N PRO A 289 -7.75 -9.95 2.21
CA PRO A 289 -7.20 -8.61 2.32
C PRO A 289 -5.88 -8.49 1.55
N ALA A 290 -5.73 -7.40 0.79
CA ALA A 290 -4.64 -7.16 -0.15
C ALA A 290 -3.23 -7.36 0.45
N PRO A 291 -2.30 -8.05 -0.23
CA PRO A 291 -0.91 -8.10 0.19
C PRO A 291 -0.24 -6.75 -0.07
N SER A 292 0.33 -6.16 0.98
CA SER A 292 1.23 -5.01 0.89
C SER A 292 2.42 -5.33 -0.01
N ALA A 293 2.64 -4.51 -1.05
CA ALA A 293 3.75 -4.66 -1.99
C ALA A 293 5.13 -4.59 -1.27
N PRO A 294 6.13 -5.41 -1.66
CA PRO A 294 7.47 -5.33 -1.09
C PRO A 294 8.24 -4.15 -1.69
N SER A 295 8.60 -3.17 -0.86
CA SER A 295 9.49 -2.08 -1.24
C SER A 295 10.95 -2.50 -1.06
N THR A 296 11.65 -2.79 -2.15
CA THR A 296 13.11 -2.84 -2.17
C THR A 296 13.66 -1.54 -2.75
N SER A 297 14.20 -0.70 -1.87
CA SER A 297 15.37 0.19 -2.03
C SER A 297 15.18 1.55 -1.37
N GLY A 298 16.08 1.84 -0.41
CA GLY A 298 16.49 3.19 -0.02
C GLY A 298 15.52 3.97 0.85
N GLN A 299 16.03 4.55 1.94
CA GLN A 299 15.33 5.55 2.74
C GLN A 299 14.86 6.72 1.87
N ALA A 300 13.58 6.74 1.51
CA ALA A 300 12.85 7.90 1.00
C ALA A 300 11.40 7.77 1.47
N GLY A 301 10.85 8.84 2.06
CA GLY A 301 9.63 8.80 2.86
C GLY A 301 8.40 8.23 2.14
N GLN A 302 7.85 7.12 2.67
CA GLN A 302 6.48 6.71 2.40
C GLN A 302 5.52 7.84 2.78
N ALA A 303 4.63 8.21 1.84
CA ALA A 303 3.50 9.10 2.08
C ALA A 303 2.69 8.61 3.30
N PRO A 304 2.24 9.50 4.19
CA PRO A 304 1.39 9.10 5.31
C PRO A 304 0.09 8.49 4.78
N ALA A 305 -0.40 7.43 5.42
CA ALA A 305 -1.76 6.95 5.18
C ALA A 305 -2.74 8.12 5.37
N PHE A 306 -3.86 8.13 4.66
CA PHE A 306 -4.80 9.27 4.68
C PHE A 306 -6.15 8.78 5.19
N ASP A 307 -6.73 9.48 6.16
CA ASP A 307 -8.08 9.19 6.61
C ASP A 307 -9.06 9.56 5.48
N ALA A 308 -9.69 8.55 4.88
CA ALA A 308 -10.59 8.74 3.76
C ALA A 308 -11.87 9.50 4.15
N SER A 309 -12.26 9.44 5.44
CA SER A 309 -13.44 10.12 5.95
C SER A 309 -13.20 11.61 6.28
N ALA A 310 -11.99 11.95 6.72
CA ALA A 310 -11.66 13.29 7.25
C ALA A 310 -10.71 14.11 6.37
N GLY A 311 -10.08 13.47 5.38
CA GLY A 311 -9.06 14.10 4.55
C GLY A 311 -7.82 14.54 5.35
N ARG A 312 -7.48 13.85 6.44
CA ARG A 312 -6.32 14.16 7.29
C ARG A 312 -5.26 13.08 7.18
N PRO A 313 -3.96 13.44 7.18
CA PRO A 313 -2.90 12.44 7.20
C PRO A 313 -2.92 11.67 8.52
N LEU A 314 -2.97 10.35 8.44
CA LEU A 314 -2.78 9.44 9.56
C LEU A 314 -1.28 9.35 9.88
N PRO A 315 -0.92 9.46 11.18
CA PRO A 315 0.45 9.22 11.62
C PRO A 315 0.84 7.76 11.40
N LYS A 316 2.14 7.45 11.48
CA LYS A 316 2.61 6.06 11.38
C LYS A 316 2.49 5.37 12.74
N PRO A 317 2.10 4.08 12.82
CA PRO A 317 2.07 3.37 14.09
C PRO A 317 3.49 3.11 14.59
N TYR A 318 3.66 2.99 15.91
CA TYR A 318 4.95 2.69 16.53
C TYR A 318 5.41 1.25 16.21
N SER A 319 4.47 0.33 16.10
CA SER A 319 4.66 -1.09 15.76
C SER A 319 4.97 -1.33 14.29
N ALA A 320 4.84 -0.34 13.39
CA ALA A 320 5.13 -0.47 11.96
C ALA A 320 6.61 -0.74 11.61
N LYS A 321 7.49 -0.93 12.61
CA LYS A 321 8.86 -1.35 12.36
C LYS A 321 8.87 -2.83 11.96
N PHE A 322 9.04 -3.06 10.67
CA PHE A 322 9.37 -4.36 10.13
C PHE A 322 10.75 -4.79 10.65
N VAL A 323 10.78 -5.78 11.53
CA VAL A 323 12.03 -6.39 11.97
C VAL A 323 12.30 -7.64 11.16
N VAL A 324 13.57 -7.83 10.84
CA VAL A 324 14.06 -8.97 10.10
C VAL A 324 13.92 -10.22 10.98
N GLY A 325 12.91 -11.04 10.70
CA GLY A 325 12.64 -12.29 11.39
C GLY A 325 13.78 -13.30 11.26
N HIS A 326 13.79 -14.29 12.16
CA HIS A 326 14.79 -15.36 12.14
C HIS A 326 14.58 -16.35 10.97
N SER A 327 13.40 -16.35 10.37
CA SER A 327 13.04 -17.22 9.24
C SER A 327 13.26 -16.53 7.89
N THR A 328 13.57 -17.31 6.87
CA THR A 328 13.62 -16.82 5.48
C THR A 328 12.24 -16.94 4.85
N THR A 329 11.93 -16.06 3.90
CA THR A 329 10.68 -16.09 3.10
C THR A 329 10.51 -17.39 2.29
N GLY A 330 11.54 -18.24 2.25
CA GLY A 330 11.56 -19.49 1.50
C GLY A 330 11.49 -19.29 -0.01
N ALA A 331 11.50 -18.05 -0.51
CA ALA A 331 11.33 -17.74 -1.93
C ALA A 331 12.44 -18.34 -2.80
N ALA A 332 13.70 -18.30 -2.36
CA ALA A 332 14.80 -18.93 -3.11
C ALA A 332 14.69 -20.46 -3.07
N SER A 333 14.31 -21.05 -1.94
CA SER A 333 14.09 -22.50 -1.82
C SER A 333 12.93 -22.99 -2.68
N ARG A 334 11.84 -22.22 -2.76
CA ARG A 334 10.66 -22.50 -3.61
C ARG A 334 10.99 -22.31 -5.09
N ALA A 335 11.78 -21.29 -5.44
CA ALA A 335 12.26 -21.07 -6.80
C ALA A 335 13.25 -22.14 -7.26
N PHE A 336 14.10 -22.65 -6.35
CA PHE A 336 15.04 -23.72 -6.64
C PHE A 336 14.34 -25.06 -6.91
N THR A 337 13.21 -25.30 -6.24
CA THR A 337 12.46 -26.56 -6.31
C THR A 337 11.25 -26.52 -7.27
N SER A 338 10.87 -25.35 -7.78
CA SER A 338 9.71 -25.17 -8.66
C SER A 338 10.09 -24.54 -9.99
N THR A 339 9.75 -25.21 -11.10
CA THR A 339 9.91 -24.69 -12.47
C THR A 339 8.89 -23.62 -12.86
N ALA A 340 7.90 -23.35 -11.99
CA ALA A 340 6.84 -22.36 -12.21
C ALA A 340 7.11 -21.00 -11.53
N MET A 341 8.11 -20.93 -10.65
CA MET A 341 8.49 -19.72 -9.92
C MET A 341 9.68 -19.05 -10.62
N THR A 342 9.76 -17.72 -10.57
CA THR A 342 10.93 -16.99 -11.05
C THR A 342 12.17 -17.35 -10.22
N PRO A 343 13.35 -17.55 -10.82
CA PRO A 343 14.56 -17.88 -10.08
C PRO A 343 14.95 -16.71 -9.17
N VAL A 344 14.77 -16.90 -7.85
CA VAL A 344 15.21 -15.95 -6.82
C VAL A 344 16.51 -16.47 -6.23
N THR A 345 17.58 -15.69 -6.34
CA THR A 345 18.93 -16.07 -5.89
C THR A 345 19.28 -15.59 -4.48
N ARG A 346 18.47 -14.69 -3.90
CA ARG A 346 18.68 -14.13 -2.57
C ARG A 346 17.55 -14.55 -1.64
N ASN A 347 17.90 -15.20 -0.53
CA ASN A 347 16.95 -15.43 0.55
C ASN A 347 16.73 -14.13 1.30
N GLU A 348 15.56 -13.51 1.07
CA GLU A 348 15.07 -12.42 1.90
C GLU A 348 14.49 -13.01 3.19
N ARG A 349 14.81 -12.41 4.32
CA ARG A 349 14.26 -12.78 5.62
C ARG A 349 12.84 -12.25 5.76
N THR A 350 11.96 -13.02 6.41
CA THR A 350 10.59 -12.58 6.65
C THR A 350 10.62 -11.31 7.48
N MET A 351 9.79 -10.33 7.12
CA MET A 351 9.61 -9.14 7.93
C MET A 351 8.45 -9.40 8.88
N GLU A 352 8.72 -9.33 10.19
CA GLU A 352 7.70 -9.48 11.22
C GLU A 352 7.35 -8.11 11.79
N LEU A 353 6.04 -7.84 11.93
CA LEU A 353 5.53 -6.68 12.63
C LEU A 353 5.71 -6.91 14.13
N ILE A 354 6.53 -6.09 14.79
CA ILE A 354 6.69 -6.19 16.24
C ILE A 354 5.53 -5.47 16.93
N GLU A 355 4.71 -6.24 17.64
CA GLU A 355 3.77 -5.69 18.61
C GLU A 355 4.52 -5.26 19.88
N LEU A 356 4.71 -3.96 20.05
CA LEU A 356 5.31 -3.41 21.26
C LEU A 356 4.35 -3.59 22.43
N LYS A 357 4.78 -4.33 23.45
CA LYS A 357 4.02 -4.52 24.70
C LYS A 357 4.72 -3.75 25.82
N PRO A 358 4.39 -2.45 26.01
CA PRO A 358 4.90 -1.72 27.15
C PRO A 358 4.37 -2.28 28.47
N THR A 359 5.20 -2.14 29.51
CA THR A 359 4.89 -2.50 30.89
C THR A 359 4.68 -1.27 31.78
N LYS A 360 4.80 -0.07 31.20
CA LYS A 360 4.57 1.20 31.88
C LYS A 360 3.28 1.83 31.40
N LYS A 361 2.57 2.46 32.33
CA LYS A 361 1.40 3.29 32.06
C LYS A 361 1.79 4.59 31.36
N GLY A 362 0.88 5.08 30.52
CA GLY A 362 1.04 6.35 29.82
C GLY A 362 0.23 7.48 30.48
N TYR A 363 0.72 8.72 30.38
CA TYR A 363 0.04 9.90 30.92
C TYR A 363 -0.03 11.01 29.89
N MET A 364 -1.20 11.65 29.81
CA MET A 364 -1.45 12.74 28.87
C MET A 364 -2.51 13.71 29.39
N ARG A 365 -2.56 14.89 28.77
CA ARG A 365 -3.55 15.92 29.00
C ARG A 365 -4.24 16.28 27.70
N LEU A 366 -5.55 16.15 27.66
CA LEU A 366 -6.39 16.68 26.59
C LEU A 366 -6.82 18.09 26.95
N HIS A 367 -6.54 19.03 26.07
CA HIS A 367 -7.04 20.39 26.15
C HIS A 367 -8.39 20.45 25.44
N THR A 368 -9.44 20.83 26.17
CA THR A 368 -10.80 20.98 25.62
C THR A 368 -11.28 22.42 25.80
N SER A 369 -12.33 22.80 25.07
CA SER A 369 -12.92 24.14 25.18
C SER A 369 -13.40 24.51 26.58
N LEU A 370 -13.75 23.53 27.42
CA LEU A 370 -14.25 23.73 28.79
C LEU A 370 -13.17 23.59 29.86
N GLY A 371 -11.95 23.18 29.49
CA GLY A 371 -10.85 22.94 30.42
C GLY A 371 -10.05 21.70 30.06
N ASP A 372 -9.16 21.31 30.96
CA ASP A 372 -8.21 20.24 30.70
C ASP A 372 -8.60 18.94 31.38
N LEU A 373 -8.29 17.81 30.72
CA LEU A 373 -8.53 16.46 31.22
C LEU A 373 -7.21 15.69 31.24
N ASN A 374 -6.80 15.24 32.42
CA ASN A 374 -5.61 14.42 32.59
C ASN A 374 -6.00 12.94 32.56
N LEU A 375 -5.41 12.18 31.63
CA LEU A 375 -5.70 10.77 31.38
C LEU A 375 -4.49 9.90 31.74
N GLU A 376 -4.78 8.77 32.38
CA GLU A 376 -3.87 7.65 32.59
C GLU A 376 -4.31 6.50 31.67
N LEU A 377 -3.37 5.98 30.89
CA LEU A 377 -3.60 4.89 29.93
C LEU A 377 -2.90 3.61 30.38
N HIS A 378 -3.61 2.50 30.28
CA HIS A 378 -3.17 1.16 30.65
C HIS A 378 -2.56 0.43 29.45
N ALA A 379 -1.39 0.90 29.01
CA ALA A 379 -0.67 0.33 27.87
C ALA A 379 -0.26 -1.15 28.09
N ASP A 380 -0.17 -1.58 29.35
CA ASP A 380 0.17 -2.96 29.75
C ASP A 380 -0.93 -3.96 29.40
N LEU A 381 -2.19 -3.54 29.49
CA LEU A 381 -3.37 -4.39 29.33
C LEU A 381 -3.99 -4.24 27.95
N ALA A 382 -3.99 -3.02 27.40
CA ALA A 382 -4.54 -2.70 26.09
C ALA A 382 -3.48 -2.02 25.19
N PRO A 383 -2.41 -2.74 24.78
CA PRO A 383 -1.29 -2.16 24.07
C PRO A 383 -1.66 -1.65 22.68
N LYS A 384 -2.50 -2.34 21.90
CA LYS A 384 -2.85 -1.86 20.54
C LYS A 384 -3.73 -0.63 20.60
N THR A 385 -4.66 -0.62 21.56
CA THR A 385 -5.58 0.50 21.75
C THR A 385 -4.83 1.76 22.21
N CYS A 386 -3.93 1.61 23.18
CA CYS A 386 -3.11 2.72 23.66
C CYS A 386 -2.16 3.24 22.59
N GLU A 387 -1.55 2.34 21.80
CA GLU A 387 -0.68 2.71 20.67
C GLU A 387 -1.43 3.57 19.65
N ASN A 388 -2.62 3.11 19.24
CA ASN A 388 -3.49 3.85 18.32
C ASN A 388 -3.80 5.25 18.87
N PHE A 389 -4.17 5.35 20.14
CA PHE A 389 -4.53 6.63 20.74
C PHE A 389 -3.35 7.60 20.84
N PHE A 390 -2.17 7.13 21.27
CA PHE A 390 -0.96 7.96 21.33
C PHE A 390 -0.54 8.45 19.94
N ALA A 391 -0.52 7.54 18.96
CA ALA A 391 -0.12 7.90 17.61
C ALA A 391 -1.08 8.95 17.01
N LEU A 392 -2.40 8.78 17.13
CA LEU A 392 -3.39 9.78 16.66
C LEU A 392 -3.22 11.14 17.33
N LEU A 393 -2.93 11.17 18.64
CA LEU A 393 -2.70 12.41 19.37
C LEU A 393 -1.44 13.14 18.89
N GLU A 394 -0.33 12.42 18.71
CA GLU A 394 0.92 13.00 18.21
C GLU A 394 0.80 13.46 16.76
N GLY A 395 -0.01 12.79 15.96
CA GLY A 395 -0.39 13.22 14.61
C GLY A 395 -1.32 14.43 14.58
N GLY A 396 -1.79 14.93 15.72
CA GLY A 396 -2.74 16.04 15.80
C GLY A 396 -4.12 15.71 15.24
N TYR A 397 -4.47 14.42 15.16
CA TYR A 397 -5.72 13.95 14.56
C TYR A 397 -6.95 14.47 15.32
N TYR A 398 -6.88 14.47 16.65
CA TYR A 398 -7.98 14.93 17.51
C TYR A 398 -8.08 16.45 17.63
N THR A 399 -7.14 17.22 17.07
CA THR A 399 -7.16 18.69 17.13
C THR A 399 -8.30 19.26 16.29
N GLY A 400 -9.23 19.94 16.96
CA GLY A 400 -10.44 20.51 16.40
C GLY A 400 -11.63 19.55 16.35
N THR A 401 -11.50 18.34 16.90
CA THR A 401 -12.59 17.36 16.91
C THR A 401 -13.61 17.67 18.01
N ALA A 402 -14.89 17.49 17.72
CA ALA A 402 -15.98 17.76 18.65
C ALA A 402 -16.47 16.48 19.34
N PHE A 403 -16.98 16.64 20.57
CA PHE A 403 -17.80 15.61 21.22
C PHE A 403 -19.21 15.68 20.63
N HIS A 404 -19.51 14.76 19.71
CA HIS A 404 -20.76 14.75 18.95
C HIS A 404 -21.91 14.09 19.70
N ARG A 405 -21.66 13.42 20.84
CA ARG A 405 -22.71 12.79 21.64
C ARG A 405 -22.40 12.89 23.12
N SER A 406 -23.36 13.36 23.92
CA SER A 406 -23.26 13.49 25.36
C SER A 406 -24.57 13.07 26.02
N ILE A 407 -24.52 12.06 26.88
CA ILE A 407 -25.69 11.57 27.62
C ILE A 407 -25.41 11.76 29.12
N LYS A 408 -26.24 12.59 29.76
CA LYS A 408 -26.13 12.90 31.19
C LYS A 408 -26.19 11.63 32.04
N ASN A 409 -25.35 11.53 33.06
CA ASN A 409 -25.20 10.35 33.92
C ASN A 409 -24.80 9.06 33.20
N PHE A 410 -24.40 9.11 31.93
CA PHE A 410 -23.97 7.93 31.19
C PHE A 410 -22.57 8.13 30.62
N MET A 411 -22.43 8.82 29.50
CA MET A 411 -21.16 8.94 28.78
C MET A 411 -21.11 10.14 27.85
N ILE A 412 -19.89 10.56 27.51
CA ILE A 412 -19.61 11.53 26.45
C ILE A 412 -18.69 10.89 25.42
N GLN A 413 -19.06 10.97 24.14
CA GLN A 413 -18.37 10.33 23.02
C GLN A 413 -17.79 11.37 22.06
N GLY A 414 -16.56 11.11 21.63
CA GLY A 414 -15.80 11.96 20.73
C GLY A 414 -14.79 11.16 19.91
N GLY A 415 -13.84 11.85 19.30
CA GLY A 415 -12.80 11.23 18.48
C GLY A 415 -13.18 10.99 17.01
N ASP A 416 -14.34 11.47 16.57
CA ASP A 416 -14.70 11.53 15.15
C ASP A 416 -14.33 12.91 14.58
N PRO A 417 -13.38 12.99 13.63
CA PRO A 417 -13.01 14.26 12.98
C PRO A 417 -14.10 14.83 12.09
N THR A 418 -15.03 14.02 11.59
CA THR A 418 -16.16 14.47 10.78
C THR A 418 -17.27 15.06 11.65
N GLY A 419 -17.30 14.74 12.95
CA GLY A 419 -18.36 15.14 13.89
C GLY A 419 -19.72 14.51 13.62
N THR A 420 -19.83 13.59 12.66
CA THR A 420 -21.10 12.95 12.29
C THR A 420 -21.48 11.80 13.22
N GLY A 421 -20.49 11.19 13.87
CA GLY A 421 -20.60 10.01 14.73
C GLY A 421 -20.36 8.69 14.00
N LYS A 422 -20.16 8.71 12.67
CA LYS A 422 -19.89 7.51 11.85
C LYS A 422 -18.47 7.45 11.30
N GLY A 423 -17.71 8.54 11.40
CA GLY A 423 -16.36 8.64 10.86
C GLY A 423 -15.29 8.15 11.83
N GLY A 424 -14.04 8.22 11.39
CA GLY A 424 -12.90 7.91 12.23
C GLY A 424 -12.16 6.63 11.85
N GLU A 425 -10.88 6.78 11.56
CA GLU A 425 -9.98 5.68 11.18
C GLU A 425 -8.90 5.46 12.23
N SER A 426 -8.42 4.21 12.33
CA SER A 426 -7.27 3.91 13.19
C SER A 426 -5.95 4.15 12.44
N VAL A 427 -4.87 4.28 13.20
CA VAL A 427 -3.50 4.43 12.68
C VAL A 427 -3.06 3.23 11.83
N PHE A 428 -3.70 2.08 12.01
CA PHE A 428 -3.42 0.87 11.26
C PHE A 428 -4.09 0.84 9.87
N GLY A 429 -4.84 1.89 9.49
CA GLY A 429 -5.53 1.99 8.20
C GLY A 429 -6.78 1.10 8.09
N GLY A 430 -7.24 0.53 9.19
CA GLY A 430 -8.41 -0.34 9.24
C GLY A 430 -8.97 -0.46 10.65
N LYS A 431 -9.99 -1.30 10.84
CA LYS A 431 -10.53 -1.58 12.18
C LYS A 431 -9.66 -2.61 12.90
N PHE A 432 -9.50 -2.47 14.22
CA PHE A 432 -8.69 -3.40 15.02
C PHE A 432 -9.47 -4.10 16.13
N LYS A 433 -8.92 -5.24 16.57
CA LYS A 433 -9.53 -6.18 17.52
C LYS A 433 -9.72 -5.58 18.92
N ASP A 434 -10.75 -6.04 19.63
CA ASP A 434 -10.99 -5.67 21.03
C ASP A 434 -9.98 -6.33 22.00
N GLU A 435 -9.54 -5.59 23.00
CA GLU A 435 -8.60 -6.03 24.05
C GLU A 435 -9.31 -6.07 25.41
N LEU A 436 -10.18 -7.07 25.58
CA LEU A 436 -11.02 -7.20 26.78
C LEU A 436 -10.24 -7.90 27.90
N THR A 437 -10.09 -7.24 29.04
CA THR A 437 -9.41 -7.78 30.22
C THR A 437 -10.34 -7.71 31.44
N SER A 438 -10.39 -8.77 32.26
CA SER A 438 -11.23 -8.80 33.48
C SER A 438 -10.85 -7.76 34.53
N ALA A 439 -9.61 -7.25 34.51
CA ALA A 439 -9.12 -6.21 35.40
C ALA A 439 -9.64 -4.81 35.05
N LEU A 440 -10.06 -4.59 33.80
CA LEU A 440 -10.54 -3.28 33.32
C LEU A 440 -12.03 -3.38 33.03
N LEU A 441 -12.82 -2.94 34.01
CA LEU A 441 -14.28 -2.87 33.93
C LEU A 441 -14.73 -1.42 33.86
N HIS A 442 -15.95 -1.19 33.38
CA HIS A 442 -16.62 0.11 33.33
C HIS A 442 -17.15 0.54 34.70
N SER A 443 -16.29 0.44 35.72
CA SER A 443 -16.59 0.77 37.10
C SER A 443 -15.98 2.12 37.46
N GLY A 444 -16.83 3.08 37.79
CA GLY A 444 -16.44 4.42 38.23
C GLY A 444 -16.62 5.50 37.17
N ARG A 445 -16.58 6.75 37.64
CA ARG A 445 -16.60 7.95 36.79
C ARG A 445 -15.22 8.19 36.20
N GLY A 446 -15.18 8.60 34.94
CA GLY A 446 -13.94 8.92 34.23
C GLY A 446 -13.26 7.72 33.60
N VAL A 447 -13.90 6.55 33.49
CA VAL A 447 -13.34 5.44 32.71
C VAL A 447 -13.36 5.79 31.21
N LEU A 448 -12.25 5.51 30.52
CA LEU A 448 -12.03 5.78 29.10
C LEU A 448 -12.09 4.47 28.31
N SER A 449 -12.93 4.42 27.27
CA SER A 449 -13.13 3.22 26.47
C SER A 449 -13.36 3.55 24.98
N MET A 450 -13.06 2.59 24.10
CA MET A 450 -13.24 2.73 22.65
C MET A 450 -14.70 2.52 22.25
N ALA A 451 -15.20 3.41 21.39
CA ALA A 451 -16.48 3.20 20.72
C ALA A 451 -16.30 2.19 19.58
N ASN A 452 -17.23 1.25 19.45
CA ASN A 452 -17.25 0.26 18.39
C ASN A 452 -18.68 0.07 17.86
N SER A 453 -18.81 -0.52 16.68
CA SER A 453 -20.11 -0.86 16.05
C SER A 453 -20.34 -2.38 16.04
N GLY A 454 -19.63 -3.11 16.89
CA GLY A 454 -19.58 -4.56 16.94
C GLY A 454 -18.20 -5.08 17.34
N PRO A 455 -18.07 -6.40 17.58
CA PRO A 455 -16.81 -6.99 18.02
C PRO A 455 -15.66 -6.75 17.03
N GLY A 456 -14.53 -6.24 17.53
CA GLY A 456 -13.30 -6.02 16.75
C GLY A 456 -13.39 -4.91 15.71
N THR A 457 -14.27 -3.93 15.93
CA THR A 457 -14.48 -2.81 15.00
C THR A 457 -13.96 -1.47 15.52
N ASN A 458 -12.88 -1.48 16.32
CA ASN A 458 -12.32 -0.26 16.91
C ASN A 458 -11.67 0.63 15.84
N GLY A 459 -11.91 1.94 15.94
CA GLY A 459 -11.34 2.99 15.08
C GLY A 459 -10.62 4.05 15.90
N SER A 460 -10.97 5.33 15.71
CA SER A 460 -10.47 6.47 16.52
C SER A 460 -11.48 7.00 17.55
N GLN A 461 -12.74 6.59 17.46
CA GLN A 461 -13.76 7.07 18.38
C GLN A 461 -13.60 6.49 19.79
N PHE A 462 -13.78 7.34 20.80
CA PHE A 462 -13.71 6.95 22.20
C PHE A 462 -14.80 7.66 23.01
N PHE A 463 -15.10 7.12 24.19
CA PHE A 463 -16.01 7.74 25.14
C PHE A 463 -15.44 7.74 26.56
N ILE A 464 -15.91 8.72 27.34
CA ILE A 464 -15.60 8.87 28.77
C ILE A 464 -16.91 8.69 29.54
N LEU A 465 -16.88 7.85 30.58
CA LEU A 465 -18.04 7.59 31.41
C LEU A 465 -18.25 8.66 32.49
N TYR A 466 -19.49 9.11 32.66
CA TYR A 466 -19.89 9.95 33.81
C TYR A 466 -20.27 9.13 35.04
N LYS A 467 -20.73 7.88 34.82
CA LYS A 467 -21.15 6.92 35.84
C LYS A 467 -20.70 5.51 35.45
N SER A 468 -20.60 4.60 36.43
CA SER A 468 -20.37 3.19 36.17
C SER A 468 -21.44 2.60 35.24
N ALA A 469 -21.00 1.79 34.27
CA ALA A 469 -21.82 1.24 33.20
C ALA A 469 -21.47 -0.23 32.92
N HIS A 470 -21.84 -1.13 33.83
CA HIS A 470 -21.51 -2.55 33.74
C HIS A 470 -22.09 -3.29 32.52
N HIS A 471 -23.10 -2.73 31.86
CA HIS A 471 -23.69 -3.33 30.65
C HIS A 471 -22.79 -3.20 29.40
N LEU A 472 -21.73 -2.40 29.48
CA LEU A 472 -20.69 -2.22 28.46
C LEU A 472 -19.48 -3.13 28.71
N ASP A 473 -19.41 -3.80 29.86
CA ASP A 473 -18.34 -4.72 30.20
C ASP A 473 -18.26 -5.84 29.15
N TYR A 474 -17.03 -6.18 28.74
CA TYR A 474 -16.73 -7.17 27.70
C TYR A 474 -17.30 -6.88 26.31
N LYS A 475 -17.81 -5.66 26.06
CA LYS A 475 -18.20 -5.20 24.72
C LYS A 475 -17.27 -4.14 24.16
N HIS A 476 -16.84 -3.23 25.03
CA HIS A 476 -15.94 -2.14 24.67
C HIS A 476 -14.59 -2.31 25.38
N THR A 477 -13.52 -2.01 24.65
CA THR A 477 -12.15 -2.06 25.19
C THR A 477 -11.94 -0.86 26.11
N VAL A 478 -11.75 -1.12 27.41
CA VAL A 478 -11.30 -0.09 28.36
C VAL A 478 -9.78 0.00 28.26
N PHE A 479 -9.26 1.20 28.07
CA PHE A 479 -7.81 1.40 27.89
C PHE A 479 -7.24 2.50 28.78
N GLY A 480 -8.08 3.23 29.53
CA GLY A 480 -7.59 4.26 30.44
C GLY A 480 -8.64 4.80 31.40
N ARG A 481 -8.23 5.80 32.16
CA ARG A 481 -9.08 6.54 33.11
C ARG A 481 -8.65 8.00 33.23
N VAL A 482 -9.59 8.85 33.57
CA VAL A 482 -9.34 10.24 33.95
C VAL A 482 -8.82 10.27 35.38
N VAL A 483 -7.66 10.91 35.58
CA VAL A 483 -7.02 11.07 36.90
C VAL A 483 -7.17 12.49 37.42
N GLY A 484 -7.36 13.47 36.53
CA GLY A 484 -7.55 14.88 36.89
C GLY A 484 -8.41 15.62 35.88
N GLY A 485 -9.05 16.72 36.31
CA GLY A 485 -10.02 17.45 35.49
C GLY A 485 -11.46 16.97 35.67
N PHE A 486 -11.80 16.37 36.82
CA PHE A 486 -13.19 15.97 37.13
C PHE A 486 -14.17 17.15 37.15
N GLU A 487 -13.68 18.36 37.43
CA GLU A 487 -14.46 19.60 37.32
C GLU A 487 -14.87 19.85 35.88
N THR A 488 -13.94 19.75 34.92
CA THR A 488 -14.21 19.83 33.48
C THR A 488 -15.24 18.79 33.05
N LEU A 489 -15.09 17.53 33.47
CA LEU A 489 -16.09 16.48 33.20
C LEU A 489 -17.47 16.86 33.72
N THR A 490 -17.55 17.44 34.92
CA THR A 490 -18.81 17.89 35.52
C THR A 490 -19.41 19.07 34.77
N LEU A 491 -18.58 19.97 34.24
CA LEU A 491 -19.03 21.07 33.38
C LEU A 491 -19.55 20.54 32.04
N MET A 492 -18.85 19.60 31.41
CA MET A 492 -19.27 18.95 30.15
C MET A 492 -20.63 18.24 30.32
N GLU A 493 -20.86 17.59 31.47
CA GLU A 493 -22.12 16.91 31.79
C GLU A 493 -23.30 17.87 31.97
N LYS A 494 -23.05 19.11 32.44
CA LYS A 494 -24.10 20.11 32.64
C LYS A 494 -24.59 20.74 31.33
N VAL A 495 -23.81 20.65 30.25
CA VAL A 495 -24.18 21.23 28.96
C VAL A 495 -25.52 20.65 28.48
N PRO A 496 -26.49 21.49 28.07
CA PRO A 496 -27.74 21.01 27.51
C PRO A 496 -27.51 20.34 26.16
N VAL A 497 -28.28 19.27 25.91
CA VAL A 497 -28.18 18.44 24.70
C VAL A 497 -29.49 18.51 23.93
N ASP A 498 -29.39 18.34 22.62
CA ASP A 498 -30.50 18.28 21.68
C ASP A 498 -31.13 16.86 21.65
N ASP A 499 -32.20 16.70 20.87
CA ASP A 499 -32.92 15.42 20.71
C ASP A 499 -32.02 14.30 20.10
N GLU A 500 -30.95 14.67 19.39
CA GLU A 500 -29.95 13.74 18.84
C GLU A 500 -28.78 13.45 19.80
N ASP A 501 -28.92 13.70 21.10
CA ASP A 501 -27.87 13.62 22.13
C ASP A 501 -26.66 14.54 21.85
N ARG A 502 -26.80 15.53 20.96
CA ARG A 502 -25.73 16.47 20.57
C ARG A 502 -25.69 17.66 21.53
N PRO A 503 -24.52 18.03 22.09
CA PRO A 503 -24.43 19.19 22.97
C PRO A 503 -24.70 20.49 22.19
N LEU A 504 -25.60 21.33 22.70
CA LEU A 504 -25.96 22.61 22.06
C LEU A 504 -24.74 23.54 21.95
N GLN A 505 -23.89 23.52 22.98
CA GLN A 505 -22.60 24.17 22.92
C GLN A 505 -21.56 23.12 22.49
N PRO A 506 -20.92 23.28 21.31
CA PRO A 506 -19.96 22.30 20.82
C PRO A 506 -18.73 22.27 21.73
N ILE A 507 -18.49 21.12 22.34
CA ILE A 507 -17.30 20.87 23.14
C ILE A 507 -16.24 20.31 22.20
N THR A 508 -15.13 21.03 22.01
CA THR A 508 -14.08 20.66 21.07
C THR A 508 -12.77 20.40 21.78
N ILE A 509 -11.95 19.53 21.21
CA ILE A 509 -10.58 19.26 21.64
C ILE A 509 -9.68 20.27 20.93
N THR A 510 -9.07 21.19 21.67
CA THR A 510 -8.17 22.21 21.13
C THR A 510 -6.76 21.66 20.89
N GLY A 511 -6.34 20.66 21.65
CA GLY A 511 -5.05 20.01 21.48
C GLY A 511 -4.79 18.96 22.55
N ALA A 512 -3.61 18.33 22.49
CA ALA A 512 -3.21 17.33 23.46
C ALA A 512 -1.72 17.44 23.78
N SER A 513 -1.39 17.25 25.05
CA SER A 513 -0.02 17.23 25.57
C SER A 513 0.29 15.84 26.13
N VAL A 514 1.26 15.15 25.55
CA VAL A 514 1.71 13.84 26.05
C VAL A 514 2.85 14.04 27.05
N PHE A 515 2.67 13.56 28.29
CA PHE A 515 3.70 13.66 29.32
C PHE A 515 4.62 12.44 29.37
N VAL A 516 4.03 11.25 29.32
CA VAL A 516 4.75 9.99 29.38
C VAL A 516 4.24 9.09 28.26
N ASN A 517 5.09 8.83 27.27
CA ASN A 517 4.81 7.91 26.18
C ASN A 517 5.68 6.65 26.33
N PRO A 518 5.11 5.52 26.79
CA PRO A 518 5.87 4.31 27.05
C PRO A 518 6.41 3.65 25.77
N TYR A 519 5.81 3.91 24.61
CA TYR A 519 6.25 3.32 23.34
C TYR A 519 7.54 3.97 22.82
N LYS A 520 7.70 5.29 23.00
CA LYS A 520 8.92 5.99 22.58
C LYS A 520 10.14 5.50 23.34
N GLU A 521 10.02 5.35 24.65
CA GLU A 521 11.12 4.85 25.50
C GLU A 521 11.59 3.46 25.03
N LEU A 522 10.66 2.54 24.75
CA LEU A 522 10.99 1.21 24.25
C LEU A 522 11.67 1.26 22.89
N LEU A 523 11.16 2.09 21.98
CA LEU A 523 11.76 2.21 20.64
C LEU A 523 13.18 2.76 20.67
N GLU A 524 13.47 3.66 21.61
CA GLU A 524 14.83 4.18 21.83
C GLU A 524 15.75 3.13 22.48
N GLU A 525 15.25 2.36 23.44
CA GLU A 525 15.98 1.26 24.08
C GLU A 525 16.33 0.16 23.07
N GLU A 526 15.38 -0.26 22.23
CA GLU A 526 15.60 -1.22 21.16
C GLU A 526 16.60 -0.71 20.12
N ALA A 527 16.51 0.56 19.74
CA ALA A 527 17.45 1.17 18.79
C ALA A 527 18.88 1.21 19.35
N LYS A 528 19.05 1.55 20.64
CA LYS A 528 20.35 1.51 21.33
C LYS A 528 20.88 0.09 21.42
N ALA A 529 20.03 -0.89 21.72
CA ALA A 529 20.40 -2.30 21.78
C ALA A 529 20.82 -2.84 20.39
N ALA A 530 20.10 -2.47 19.33
CA ALA A 530 20.45 -2.86 17.95
C ALA A 530 21.79 -2.26 17.51
N ALA A 531 22.03 -0.98 17.81
CA ALA A 531 23.30 -0.31 17.52
C ALA A 531 24.48 -0.96 18.27
N ALA A 532 24.28 -1.33 19.54
CA ALA A 532 25.27 -2.04 20.34
C ALA A 532 25.58 -3.44 19.77
N LYS A 533 24.56 -4.20 19.35
CA LYS A 533 24.73 -5.50 18.70
C LYS A 533 25.52 -5.37 17.39
N SER A 534 25.15 -4.45 16.51
CA SER A 534 25.87 -4.23 15.25
C SER A 534 27.32 -3.79 15.47
N ALA A 535 27.60 -3.00 16.52
CA ALA A 535 28.96 -2.61 16.87
C ALA A 535 29.79 -3.77 17.43
N THR A 536 29.15 -4.74 18.07
CA THR A 536 29.81 -5.95 18.59
C THR A 536 30.10 -6.92 17.45
N GLU A 537 29.14 -7.16 16.56
CA GLU A 537 29.29 -7.98 15.35
C GLU A 537 30.36 -7.40 14.41
N ALA A 538 30.42 -6.09 14.23
CA ALA A 538 31.47 -5.44 13.42
C ALA A 538 32.87 -5.61 14.03
N LYS A 539 32.99 -5.57 15.37
CA LYS A 539 34.25 -5.83 16.07
C LYS A 539 34.67 -7.30 15.99
N GLU A 540 33.72 -8.22 16.05
CA GLU A 540 33.96 -9.66 15.94
C GLU A 540 34.39 -10.05 14.50
N ALA A 541 33.71 -9.51 13.49
CA ALA A 541 34.09 -9.68 12.08
C ALA A 541 35.47 -9.08 11.77
N ALA A 542 35.80 -7.92 12.34
CA ALA A 542 37.13 -7.33 12.20
C ALA A 542 38.22 -8.22 12.84
N ARG A 543 37.94 -8.83 14.00
CA ARG A 543 38.85 -9.74 14.69
C ARG A 543 39.09 -11.06 13.94
N GLU A 544 38.06 -11.59 13.28
CA GLU A 544 38.21 -12.78 12.42
C GLU A 544 39.08 -12.48 11.19
N THR A 545 38.92 -11.28 10.60
CA THR A 545 39.70 -10.83 9.44
C THR A 545 41.19 -10.63 9.77
N GLU A 546 41.51 -10.19 10.99
CA GLU A 546 42.90 -10.07 11.46
C GLU A 546 43.54 -11.42 11.83
N SER A 547 42.76 -12.45 12.13
CA SER A 547 43.27 -13.79 12.48
C SER A 547 43.58 -14.70 11.29
N ALA A 548 43.16 -14.32 10.07
CA ALA A 548 43.44 -15.04 8.83
C ALA A 548 44.75 -14.54 8.18
N ALA A 549 45.90 -14.93 8.74
CA ALA A 549 47.19 -14.73 8.09
C ALA A 549 47.32 -15.62 6.83
N PRO A 550 47.97 -15.14 5.74
CA PRO A 550 48.01 -15.85 4.46
C PRO A 550 48.86 -17.12 4.54
N ILE A 551 48.26 -18.26 4.19
CA ILE A 551 48.93 -19.54 3.99
C ILE A 551 49.84 -19.43 2.76
N GLN A 552 51.15 -19.61 2.92
CA GLN A 552 52.07 -19.70 1.78
C GLN A 552 51.77 -20.95 0.94
N PRO A 553 51.84 -20.89 -0.41
CA PRO A 553 51.52 -22.03 -1.26
C PRO A 553 52.62 -23.09 -1.21
N PHE A 554 52.32 -24.24 -0.61
CA PHE A 554 53.20 -25.40 -0.42
C PHE A 554 53.29 -26.32 -1.67
N PHE A 555 53.30 -25.79 -2.90
CA PHE A 555 53.50 -26.61 -4.10
C PHE A 555 54.65 -26.06 -4.96
N ALA A 556 55.87 -26.38 -4.56
CA ALA A 556 57.03 -26.46 -5.45
C ALA A 556 57.51 -27.92 -5.45
N LEU A 557 57.31 -28.60 -6.58
CA LEU A 557 57.81 -29.95 -6.85
C LEU A 557 59.35 -29.93 -6.92
N PRO A 558 60.07 -30.80 -6.21
CA PRO A 558 61.52 -30.92 -6.36
C PRO A 558 61.86 -31.88 -7.51
N SER A 559 62.72 -31.42 -8.43
CA SER A 559 63.41 -32.28 -9.39
C SER A 559 64.51 -33.09 -8.70
N ALA A 560 64.67 -34.34 -9.14
CA ALA A 560 65.69 -35.30 -8.71
C ALA A 560 67.12 -34.76 -8.88
N ASP A 561 68.05 -35.05 -7.95
CA ASP A 561 68.94 -36.23 -7.98
C ASP A 561 69.91 -36.21 -6.77
N ASP A 562 70.49 -37.39 -6.50
CA ASP A 562 71.74 -37.64 -5.76
C ASP A 562 71.85 -37.54 -4.22
N GLY A 563 72.21 -38.68 -3.61
CA GLY A 563 73.37 -38.73 -2.70
C GLY A 563 73.14 -38.86 -1.19
N GLU A 564 73.21 -40.11 -0.70
CA GLU A 564 74.15 -40.52 0.36
C GLU A 564 74.00 -39.99 1.81
N GLY A 565 73.81 -40.93 2.76
CA GLY A 565 74.51 -40.87 4.06
C GLY A 565 73.68 -40.75 5.35
N GLY A 566 73.60 -41.87 6.10
CA GLY A 566 74.21 -41.87 7.45
C GLY A 566 73.38 -41.48 8.70
N VAL A 567 72.63 -42.44 9.22
CA VAL A 567 72.67 -43.01 10.61
C VAL A 567 72.92 -42.08 11.83
N GLY A 568 71.95 -42.12 12.77
CA GLY A 568 72.15 -42.11 14.24
C GLY A 568 72.29 -40.71 14.88
N LYS A 569 71.85 -40.44 16.11
CA LYS A 569 72.14 -41.18 17.34
C LYS A 569 71.41 -40.53 18.53
N TYR A 570 70.85 -41.40 19.38
CA TYR A 570 70.79 -41.37 20.85
C TYR A 570 70.24 -40.14 21.61
N LEU A 571 69.15 -40.42 22.36
CA LEU A 571 69.02 -40.26 23.82
C LEU A 571 69.87 -39.16 24.47
N THR A 572 69.22 -38.25 25.21
CA THR A 572 69.37 -38.06 26.68
C THR A 572 68.65 -36.77 27.12
N ALA A 573 67.62 -36.89 27.93
CA ALA A 573 67.42 -35.99 29.09
C ALA A 573 67.98 -36.77 30.31
N PRO A 574 68.43 -36.18 31.44
CA PRO A 574 67.88 -34.97 32.09
C PRO A 574 68.90 -34.14 32.91
N ALA A 575 68.47 -33.04 33.57
CA ALA A 575 68.89 -32.68 34.94
C ALA A 575 68.19 -31.40 35.43
N GLY A 576 67.33 -31.53 36.45
CA GLY A 576 67.23 -30.55 37.53
C GLY A 576 67.88 -31.14 38.79
N PRO A 577 68.18 -30.36 39.84
CA PRO A 577 67.37 -30.55 41.06
C PRO A 577 67.25 -29.33 42.01
N ALA A 578 66.16 -29.30 42.78
CA ALA A 578 66.20 -29.06 44.23
C ALA A 578 64.94 -29.62 44.93
N ARG A 579 65.19 -30.57 45.86
CA ARG A 579 64.46 -31.12 47.04
C ARG A 579 63.01 -30.68 47.34
N GLY A 580 62.09 -31.55 47.81
CA GLY A 580 62.17 -32.97 48.18
C GLY A 580 60.85 -33.50 48.82
N GLY A 581 60.74 -34.84 48.98
CA GLY A 581 59.79 -35.47 49.94
C GLY A 581 58.94 -36.68 49.48
N GLY A 582 59.53 -37.88 49.35
CA GLY A 582 59.05 -39.16 49.92
C GLY A 582 57.78 -39.93 49.43
N THR A 583 58.02 -41.06 48.72
CA THR A 583 57.40 -42.43 48.83
C THR A 583 55.90 -42.66 48.56
N ALA A 584 55.37 -43.70 47.89
CA ALA A 584 55.83 -44.93 47.22
C ALA A 584 54.71 -45.45 46.25
N ALA A 585 55.05 -46.38 45.34
CA ALA A 585 54.28 -46.85 44.16
C ALA A 585 53.52 -48.20 44.42
N PRO A 586 53.06 -49.02 43.41
CA PRO A 586 52.86 -48.83 41.95
C PRO A 586 51.60 -49.53 41.31
N LYS A 587 51.41 -49.30 39.97
CA LYS A 587 51.15 -50.26 38.84
C LYS A 587 49.87 -50.16 37.95
N LYS A 588 50.16 -50.11 36.63
CA LYS A 588 49.53 -50.78 35.44
C LYS A 588 48.15 -50.29 34.92
N GLN A 589 47.78 -50.35 33.62
CA GLN A 589 48.41 -50.50 32.28
C GLN A 589 47.30 -50.43 31.20
N LYS A 590 47.63 -49.94 30.00
CA LYS A 590 47.27 -50.42 28.63
C LYS A 590 45.91 -50.13 27.92
N THR A 591 46.11 -49.78 26.63
CA THR A 591 45.46 -50.17 25.34
C THR A 591 44.10 -49.58 24.92
N GLY A 592 44.11 -48.75 23.86
CA GLY A 592 43.96 -49.21 22.46
C GLY A 592 42.55 -49.38 21.88
N GLY A 593 42.26 -48.64 20.80
CA GLY A 593 41.46 -49.13 19.66
C GLY A 593 40.02 -48.61 19.51
N GLY A 594 39.74 -48.01 18.34
CA GLY A 594 38.61 -48.44 17.50
C GLY A 594 37.20 -47.86 17.76
N PHE A 595 36.82 -46.93 16.88
CA PHE A 595 35.49 -46.63 16.31
C PHE A 595 34.21 -47.37 16.79
N ALA A 596 33.17 -46.52 16.95
CA ALA A 596 31.74 -46.72 16.68
C ALA A 596 30.88 -47.59 17.62
N ASN A 597 29.96 -46.95 18.35
CA ASN A 597 28.52 -47.09 18.05
C ASN A 597 27.66 -46.07 18.80
N PHE A 598 26.66 -45.58 18.08
CA PHE A 598 25.54 -44.75 18.53
C PHE A 598 24.39 -45.73 18.81
N ASP A 599 24.17 -46.05 20.08
CA ASP A 599 22.91 -46.63 20.56
C ASP A 599 22.78 -46.30 22.05
N GLY A 600 21.84 -45.42 22.38
CA GLY A 600 21.43 -45.11 23.75
C GLY A 600 21.94 -43.78 24.32
N TRP A 601 21.43 -42.65 23.82
CA TRP A 601 20.70 -41.70 24.66
C TRP A 601 19.85 -40.71 23.86
#